data_AF-A0A7Y3GUI4-F1
#
_entry.id   AF-A0A7Y3GUI4-F1
#
_cell.length_a   1.000
_cell.length_b   1.000
_cell.length_c   1.000
_cell.angle_alpha   90.00
_cell.angle_beta   90.00
_cell.angle_gamma   90.00
#
_symmetry.space_group_name_H-M   'P 1'
#
loop_
_entity.id
_entity.type
_entity.pdbx_description
1 polymer ?
#
loop_
_entity_poly.entity_id
_entity_poly.type
_entity_poly.pdbx_seq_one_letter_code
_entity_poly.pdbx_strand_id
1 'polypeptide(L)'
;AQPRARRLVDQLTLLLRGDLPALRDAYETDFDAAGSDWSLVLVPRDTVAREIIGRISLHGEAGQLLELRVVDASGDRTRTLFRNVDPRHRFGEDELLRAFPES
;
A
#
# COMPACT_ATOMS: atom_id res chain seq x y z
N ALA A 1 -11.47 12.15 12.18
CA ALA A 1 -11.06 10.88 11.55
C ALA A 1 -10.79 9.85 12.64
N GLN A 2 -11.23 8.60 12.49
CA GLN A 2 -10.96 7.55 13.48
C GLN A 2 -9.45 7.22 13.47
N PRO A 3 -8.75 7.12 14.62
CA PRO A 3 -7.29 6.93 14.68
C PRO A 3 -6.77 5.73 13.87
N ARG A 4 -7.58 4.66 13.77
CA ARG A 4 -7.26 3.44 13.01
C ARG A 4 -7.19 3.67 11.50
N ALA A 5 -8.12 4.45 10.94
CA ALA A 5 -8.13 4.76 9.51
C ALA A 5 -6.90 5.61 9.11
N ARG A 6 -6.48 6.53 9.98
CA ARG A 6 -5.27 7.35 9.75
C ARG A 6 -4.02 6.47 9.69
N ARG A 7 -3.85 5.53 10.62
CA ARG A 7 -2.70 4.61 10.60
C ARG A 7 -2.64 3.75 9.34
N LEU A 8 -3.79 3.27 8.85
CA LEU A 8 -3.85 2.52 7.59
C LEU A 8 -3.38 3.39 6.41
N VAL A 9 -3.85 4.64 6.33
CA VAL A 9 -3.42 5.59 5.30
C VAL A 9 -1.92 5.87 5.39
N ASP A 10 -1.37 6.07 6.59
CA ASP A 10 0.06 6.30 6.78
C ASP A 10 0.90 5.08 6.34
N GLN A 11 0.43 3.86 6.64
CA GLN A 11 1.07 2.61 6.23
C GLN A 11 1.03 2.39 4.71
N LEU A 12 -0.09 2.69 4.06
CA LEU A 12 -0.22 2.66 2.60
C LEU A 12 0.64 3.75 1.94
N THR A 13 0.79 4.91 2.59
CA THR A 13 1.63 6.00 2.10
C THR A 13 3.11 5.61 2.16
N LEU A 14 3.56 4.96 3.25
CA LEU A 14 4.91 4.40 3.37
C LEU A 14 5.23 3.44 2.21
N LEU A 15 4.29 2.56 1.89
CA LEU A 15 4.38 1.65 0.74
C LEU A 15 4.55 2.38 -0.59
N LEU A 16 3.66 3.34 -0.85
CA LEU A 16 3.63 4.07 -2.12
C LEU A 16 4.82 5.03 -2.30
N ARG A 17 5.44 5.47 -1.20
CA ARG A 17 6.67 6.29 -1.23
C ARG A 17 7.93 5.50 -1.59
N GLY A 18 7.88 4.18 -1.60
CA GLY A 18 9.04 3.34 -1.93
C GLY A 18 10.15 3.35 -0.89
N ASP A 19 9.85 3.70 0.37
CA ASP A 19 10.84 3.71 1.46
C ASP A 19 11.02 2.29 2.02
N LEU A 20 11.82 1.49 1.31
CA LEU A 20 12.08 0.10 1.67
C LEU A 20 12.73 -0.08 3.06
N PRO A 21 13.69 0.78 3.49
CA PRO A 21 14.20 0.73 4.86
C PRO A 21 13.11 0.87 5.92
N ALA A 22 12.25 1.89 5.80
CA ALA A 22 11.17 2.10 6.76
C ALA A 22 10.14 0.95 6.74
N LEU A 23 9.88 0.37 5.56
CA LEU A 23 9.02 -0.81 5.43
C LEU A 23 9.59 -2.03 6.17
N ARG A 24 10.89 -2.29 6.05
CA ARG A 24 11.53 -3.45 6.71
C ARG A 24 11.59 -3.31 8.22
N ASP A 25 11.66 -2.08 8.72
CA ASP A 25 11.60 -1.77 10.16
C ASP A 25 10.18 -2.02 10.72
N ALA A 26 9.14 -1.62 9.98
CA ALA A 26 7.75 -1.80 10.41
C ALA A 26 7.19 -3.21 10.15
N TYR A 27 7.70 -3.93 9.15
CA TYR A 27 7.14 -5.19 8.65
C TYR A 27 8.18 -6.29 8.45
N GLU A 28 7.74 -7.53 8.70
CA GLU A 28 8.30 -8.69 8.03
C GLU A 28 7.90 -8.60 6.56
N THR A 29 8.90 -8.56 5.69
CA THR A 29 8.77 -8.28 4.25
C THR A 29 9.22 -9.50 3.47
N ASP A 30 8.36 -10.02 2.61
CA ASP A 30 8.66 -11.10 1.68
C ASP A 30 8.38 -10.61 0.25
N PHE A 31 9.39 -10.67 -0.61
CA PHE A 31 9.31 -10.20 -1.99
C PHE A 31 9.75 -11.31 -2.92
N ASP A 32 8.91 -11.59 -3.90
CA ASP A 32 9.19 -12.57 -4.94
C ASP A 32 8.92 -11.98 -6.32
N ALA A 33 9.70 -12.38 -7.31
CA ALA A 33 9.57 -11.91 -8.68
C ALA A 33 9.90 -13.01 -9.69
N ALA A 34 9.05 -13.13 -10.71
CA ALA A 34 9.18 -14.08 -11.80
C ALA A 34 8.95 -13.36 -13.14
N GLY A 35 10.03 -13.08 -13.86
CA GLY A 35 9.94 -12.31 -15.10
C GLY A 35 9.53 -10.85 -14.83
N SER A 36 8.41 -10.41 -15.42
CA SER A 36 7.83 -9.10 -15.13
C SER A 36 6.91 -9.12 -13.91
N ASP A 37 6.38 -10.28 -13.51
CA ASP A 37 5.50 -10.39 -12.36
C ASP A 37 6.28 -10.25 -11.06
N TRP A 38 5.69 -9.55 -10.10
CA TRP A 38 6.21 -9.46 -8.74
C TRP A 38 5.09 -9.51 -7.71
N SER A 39 5.47 -9.93 -6.50
CA SER A 39 4.61 -9.93 -5.34
C SER A 39 5.37 -9.46 -4.11
N LEU A 40 4.65 -8.76 -3.23
CA LEU A 40 5.18 -8.28 -1.96
C LEU A 40 4.18 -8.60 -0.84
N VAL A 41 4.63 -9.30 0.18
CA VAL A 41 3.86 -9.61 1.38
C VAL A 41 4.47 -8.88 2.57
N LEU A 42 3.60 -8.27 3.37
CA LEU A 42 3.98 -7.50 4.55
C LEU A 42 3.13 -7.95 5.73
N VAL A 43 3.82 -8.32 6.80
CA VAL A 43 3.20 -8.67 8.08
C VAL A 43 3.77 -7.74 9.14
N PRO A 44 2.94 -6.97 9.88
CA PRO A 44 3.46 -6.02 10.87
C PRO A 44 4.36 -6.73 11.88
N ARG A 45 5.44 -6.09 12.34
CA ARG A 45 6.29 -6.61 13.43
C ARG A 45 5.70 -6.30 14.80
N ASP A 46 5.18 -5.10 14.95
CA ASP A 46 4.58 -4.60 16.20
C ASP A 46 3.25 -5.29 16.51
N THR A 47 3.05 -5.68 17.77
CA THR A 47 1.86 -6.40 18.22
C THR A 47 0.59 -5.56 18.15
N VAL A 48 0.68 -4.26 18.45
CA VAL A 48 -0.48 -3.34 18.35
C VAL A 48 -0.90 -3.18 16.90
N ALA A 49 0.04 -3.12 15.96
CA ALA A 49 -0.26 -3.10 14.54
C ALA A 49 -0.92 -4.40 14.06
N ARG A 50 -0.50 -5.57 14.58
CA ARG A 50 -1.11 -6.88 14.26
C ARG A 50 -2.57 -6.99 14.70
N GLU A 51 -2.99 -6.27 15.73
CA GLU A 51 -4.40 -6.19 16.16
C GLU A 51 -5.30 -5.42 15.19
N ILE A 52 -4.71 -4.69 14.24
CA ILE A 52 -5.43 -3.92 13.23
C ILE A 52 -5.28 -4.60 11.86
N ILE A 53 -4.06 -4.97 11.49
CA ILE A 53 -3.75 -5.56 10.18
C ILE A 53 -3.05 -6.90 10.40
N GLY A 54 -3.65 -7.97 9.88
CA GLY A 54 -3.00 -9.27 9.85
C GLY A 54 -1.94 -9.36 8.74
N ARG A 55 -2.29 -8.92 7.53
CA ARG A 55 -1.41 -9.02 6.36
C ARG A 55 -1.77 -8.03 5.26
N ILE A 56 -0.75 -7.48 4.61
CA ILE A 56 -0.88 -6.75 3.36
C ILE A 56 -0.19 -7.58 2.26
N SER A 57 -0.81 -7.67 1.10
CA SER A 57 -0.23 -8.31 -0.07
C SER A 57 -0.41 -7.44 -1.30
N LEU A 58 0.66 -7.19 -2.01
CA LEU A 58 0.70 -6.42 -3.23
C LEU A 58 1.13 -7.34 -4.37
N HIS A 59 0.53 -7.14 -5.52
CA HIS A 59 0.92 -7.82 -6.75
C HIS A 59 0.95 -6.82 -7.89
N GLY A 60 1.96 -6.96 -8.74
CA GLY A 60 2.12 -6.10 -9.89
C GLY A 60 2.97 -6.74 -10.97
N GLU A 61 3.10 -5.99 -12.06
CA GLU A 61 3.90 -6.37 -13.21
C GLU A 61 4.82 -5.19 -13.58
N ALA A 62 6.11 -5.47 -13.76
CA ALA A 62 7.17 -4.50 -14.03
C ALA A 62 7.09 -3.31 -13.04
N GLY A 63 6.76 -2.12 -13.53
CA GLY A 63 6.61 -0.91 -12.71
C GLY A 63 5.17 -0.59 -12.26
N GLN A 64 4.22 -1.49 -12.50
CA GLN A 64 2.80 -1.25 -12.25
C GLN A 64 2.27 -2.09 -11.09
N LEU A 65 1.65 -1.43 -10.12
CA LEU A 65 0.83 -2.09 -9.11
C LEU A 65 -0.52 -2.47 -9.73
N LEU A 66 -0.90 -3.74 -9.64
CA LEU A 66 -2.16 -4.26 -10.18
C LEU A 66 -3.19 -4.51 -9.08
N GLU A 67 -2.73 -4.96 -7.92
CA GLU A 67 -3.62 -5.37 -6.83
C GLU A 67 -3.00 -5.12 -5.45
N LEU A 68 -3.84 -4.67 -4.52
CA LEU A 68 -3.56 -4.61 -3.09
C LEU A 68 -4.64 -5.41 -2.35
N ARG A 69 -4.22 -6.31 -1.48
CA ARG A 69 -5.08 -7.04 -0.55
C ARG A 69 -4.68 -6.69 0.88
N VAL A 70 -5.66 -6.36 1.70
CA VAL A 70 -5.49 -6.16 3.14
C VAL A 70 -6.38 -7.15 3.84
N VAL A 71 -5.79 -7.93 4.75
CA VAL A 71 -6.51 -8.77 5.70
C VAL A 71 -6.35 -8.11 7.07
N ASP A 72 -7.46 -7.70 7.66
CA ASP A 72 -7.44 -7.15 9.02
C ASP A 72 -7.35 -8.27 10.08
N ALA A 73 -7.21 -7.90 11.35
CA ALA A 73 -7.09 -8.88 12.43
C ALA A 73 -8.36 -9.70 12.68
N SER A 74 -9.52 -9.20 12.24
CA SER A 74 -10.80 -9.93 12.33
C SER A 74 -10.98 -10.95 11.20
N GLY A 75 -10.12 -10.89 10.18
CA GLY A 75 -10.17 -11.72 8.98
C GLY A 75 -10.96 -11.09 7.84
N ASP A 76 -11.43 -9.85 7.99
CA ASP A 76 -12.04 -9.10 6.89
C ASP A 76 -11.01 -8.85 5.79
N ARG A 77 -11.49 -8.89 4.54
CA ARG A 77 -10.64 -8.86 3.35
C ARG A 77 -11.06 -7.73 2.43
N THR A 78 -10.21 -6.72 2.37
CA THR A 78 -10.33 -5.67 1.36
C THR A 78 -9.42 -6.00 0.16
N ARG A 79 -9.99 -5.90 -1.04
CA ARG A 79 -9.28 -6.09 -2.32
C ARG A 79 -9.43 -4.84 -3.17
N THR A 80 -8.31 -4.21 -3.50
CA THR A 80 -8.24 -3.02 -4.34
C THR A 80 -7.55 -3.38 -5.65
N LEU A 81 -8.22 -3.09 -6.77
CA LEU A 81 -7.71 -3.32 -8.11
C LEU A 81 -7.34 -1.98 -8.74
N PHE A 82 -6.10 -1.89 -9.21
CA PHE A 82 -5.60 -0.71 -9.90
C PHE A 82 -5.73 -0.94 -11.41
N ARG A 83 -6.27 0.06 -12.10
CA ARG A 83 -6.48 0.04 -13.55
C ARG A 83 -6.04 1.37 -14.13
N ASN A 84 -5.53 1.34 -15.36
CA ASN A 84 -5.04 2.51 -16.08
C ASN A 84 -3.97 3.29 -15.28
N VAL A 85 -3.05 2.56 -14.63
CA VAL A 85 -1.98 3.17 -13.85
C VAL A 85 -0.91 3.70 -14.81
N ASP A 86 -0.73 5.03 -14.82
CA ASP A 86 0.41 5.68 -15.46
C ASP A 86 1.43 6.13 -14.39
N PRO A 87 2.45 5.30 -14.08
CA PRO A 87 3.47 5.66 -13.10
C PRO A 87 4.40 6.80 -13.58
N ARG A 88 4.33 7.16 -14.88
CA ARG A 88 5.17 8.22 -15.47
C ARG A 88 4.48 9.56 -15.48
N HIS A 89 3.16 9.61 -15.25
CA HIS A 89 2.42 10.86 -15.18
C HIS A 89 3.00 11.78 -14.09
N ARG A 90 2.99 13.08 -14.38
CA ARG A 90 3.43 14.13 -13.46
C ARG A 90 2.28 15.11 -13.33
N PHE A 91 1.65 15.11 -12.16
CA PHE A 91 0.54 15.99 -11.87
C PHE A 91 1.00 17.45 -11.83
N GLY A 92 0.34 18.32 -12.58
CA GLY A 92 0.52 19.77 -12.48
C GLY A 92 -0.27 20.36 -11.30
N GLU A 93 0.05 21.59 -10.89
CA GLU A 93 -0.65 22.27 -9.77
C GLU A 93 -2.16 22.37 -10.02
N ASP A 94 -2.58 22.77 -11.22
CA ASP A 94 -4.01 22.86 -11.60
C ASP A 94 -4.73 21.50 -11.53
N GLU A 95 -4.02 20.43 -11.84
CA GLU A 95 -4.58 19.07 -11.80
C GLU A 95 -4.77 18.61 -10.36
N LEU A 96 -3.80 18.89 -9.49
CA LEU A 96 -3.87 18.60 -8.06
C LEU A 96 -5.00 19.37 -7.37
N LEU A 97 -5.15 20.66 -7.68
CA LEU A 97 -6.22 21.50 -7.13
C LEU A 97 -7.61 20.99 -7.52
N ARG A 98 -7.77 20.47 -8.75
CA ARG A 98 -9.04 19.85 -9.19
C ARG A 98 -9.31 18.51 -8.50
N ALA A 99 -8.27 17.70 -8.30
CA ALA A 99 -8.41 16.37 -7.70
C ALA A 99 -8.63 16.44 -6.17
N PHE A 100 -8.06 17.44 -5.51
CA PHE A 100 -8.10 17.63 -4.06
C PHE A 100 -8.45 19.09 -3.73
N PRO A 101 -9.69 19.53 -3.98
CA PRO A 101 -10.10 20.89 -3.64
C PRO A 101 -10.02 21.11 -2.12
N GLU A 102 -9.47 22.24 -1.69
CA GLU A 102 -9.44 22.62 -0.27
C GLU A 102 -10.89 22.69 0.26
N SER A 103 -11.16 21.98 1.36
CA SER A 103 -12.46 21.92 2.04
C SER A 103 -12.52 22.88 3.21
#